data_AF-A0A4R5G782-F1
#
_entry.id   AF-A0A4R5G782-F1
#
_cell.length_a   1.000
_cell.length_b   1.000
_cell.length_c   1.000
_cell.angle_alpha   90.00
_cell.angle_beta   90.00
_cell.angle_gamma   90.00
#
_symmetry.space_group_name_H-M   'P 1'
#
loop_
_entity.id
_entity.type
_entity.pdbx_description
1 polymer ?
#
loop_
_entity_poly.entity_id
_entity_poly.type
_entity_poly.pdbx_seq_one_letter_code
_entity_poly.pdbx_strand_id
1 'polypeptide(L)' 'NAKMESFYKTLKNEEVDLQEYVDLDDARRHIDFFIADLYNHRRLHSSLG' A
#
# COMPACT_ATOMS: atom_id res chain seq x y z
N ASN A 1 9.09 3.05 14.68
CA ASN A 1 7.70 2.54 14.69
C ASN A 1 6.71 3.37 13.87
N ALA A 2 6.69 4.71 14.00
CA ALA A 2 5.67 5.58 13.37
C ALA A 2 5.48 5.45 11.84
N LYS A 3 6.56 5.20 11.07
CA LYS A 3 6.44 5.02 9.61
C LYS A 3 5.71 3.73 9.22
N MET A 4 5.80 2.69 10.05
CA MET A 4 5.15 1.40 9.82
C MET A 4 3.65 1.50 10.11
N GLU A 5 3.27 2.20 11.18
CA GLU A 5 1.84 2.46 11.48
C GLU A 5 1.18 3.36 10.43
N SER A 6 1.90 4.37 9.93
CA SER A 6 1.40 5.21 8.84
C SER A 6 1.22 4.40 7.56
N PHE A 7 2.18 3.54 7.22
CA PHE A 7 2.08 2.62 6.08
C PHE A 7 0.87 1.70 6.20
N TYR A 8 0.68 1.06 7.36
CA TYR A 8 -0.43 0.13 7.56
C TYR A 8 -1.79 0.82 7.46
N LYS A 9 -1.89 2.06 7.94
CA LYS A 9 -3.11 2.87 7.80
C LYS A 9 -3.41 3.22 6.35
N THR A 10 -2.39 3.59 5.57
CA THR A 10 -2.51 3.89 4.13
C THR A 10 -2.88 2.65 3.33
N LEU A 11 -2.15 1.54 3.53
CA LEU A 11 -2.44 0.26 2.88
C LEU A 11 -3.88 -0.20 3.16
N LYS A 12 -4.32 -0.08 4.42
CA LYS A 12 -5.66 -0.49 4.80
C LYS A 12 -6.73 0.38 4.13
N ASN A 13 -6.64 1.71 4.24
CA ASN A 13 -7.71 2.60 3.74
C ASN A 13 -7.74 2.72 2.20
N GLU A 14 -6.59 2.65 1.54
CA GLU A 14 -6.51 2.93 0.10
C GLU A 14 -6.52 1.66 -0.76
N GLU A 15 -6.21 0.48 -0.22
CA GLU A 15 -6.20 -0.78 -0.97
C GLU A 15 -7.15 -1.80 -0.34
N VAL A 16 -6.94 -2.20 0.92
CA VAL A 16 -7.69 -3.32 1.54
C VAL A 16 -9.17 -3.02 1.79
N ASP A 17 -9.54 -1.80 2.16
CA ASP A 17 -10.95 -1.42 2.41
C ASP A 17 -11.75 -1.26 1.10
N LEU A 18 -11.06 -1.09 -0.03
CA LEU A 18 -11.65 -0.84 -1.35
C LEU A 18 -11.63 -2.06 -2.27
N GLN A 19 -10.97 -3.14 -1.85
CA GLN A 19 -10.85 -4.37 -2.62
C GLN A 19 -11.36 -5.60 -1.88
N GLU A 20 -12.10 -6.42 -2.63
CA GLU A 20 -12.41 -7.79 -2.24
C GLU A 20 -11.38 -8.73 -2.88
N TYR A 21 -10.59 -9.40 -2.03
CA TYR A 21 -9.63 -10.41 -2.48
C TYR A 21 -10.30 -11.77 -2.55
N VAL A 22 -10.08 -12.47 -3.65
CA VAL A 22 -10.64 -13.82 -3.85
C VAL A 22 -9.89 -14.84 -2.99
N ASP A 23 -8.57 -14.68 -2.87
CA ASP A 23 -7.69 -15.56 -2.12
C ASP A 23 -6.43 -14.84 -1.64
N LEU A 24 -5.62 -15.54 -0.83
CA LEU A 24 -4.41 -14.97 -0.25
C LEU A 24 -3.35 -14.62 -1.31
N ASP A 25 -3.31 -15.33 -2.44
CA ASP A 25 -2.35 -15.05 -3.51
C ASP A 25 -2.77 -13.80 -4.29
N ASP A 26 -4.07 -13.62 -4.52
CA ASP A 26 -4.65 -12.40 -5.07
C ASP A 26 -4.33 -11.18 -4.20
N ALA A 27 -4.57 -11.28 -2.88
CA ALA A 27 -4.20 -10.24 -1.92
C ALA A 27 -2.69 -9.94 -1.95
N ARG A 28 -1.85 -10.98 -2.06
CA ARG A 28 -0.39 -10.84 -2.15
C ARG A 28 0.03 -10.04 -3.38
N ARG A 29 -0.52 -10.35 -4.56
CA ARG A 29 -0.19 -9.66 -5.82
C ARG A 29 -0.62 -8.20 -5.79
N HIS A 30 -1.82 -7.93 -5.26
CA HIS A 30 -2.34 -6.58 -5.13
C HIS A 30 -1.51 -5.73 -4.16
N ILE A 31 -1.14 -6.29 -3.00
CA ILE A 31 -0.25 -5.60 -2.06
C ILE A 31 1.13 -5.35 -2.68
N ASP A 32 1.69 -6.28 -3.43
CA ASP A 32 2.99 -6.11 -4.09
C ASP A 32 2.94 -4.98 -5.13
N PHE A 33 1.88 -4.96 -5.95
CA PHE A 33 1.62 -3.87 -6.90
C PHE A 33 1.45 -2.52 -6.20
N PHE A 34 0.65 -2.45 -5.13
CA PHE A 34 0.46 -1.23 -4.34
C PHE A 34 1.77 -0.68 -3.80
N ILE A 35 2.64 -1.55 -3.27
CA ILE A 35 3.92 -1.14 -2.69
C ILE A 35 4.85 -0.62 -3.79
N ALA A 36 4.95 -1.36 -4.91
CA ALA A 36 5.87 -1.05 -6.00
C ALA A 36 5.46 0.21 -6.77
N ASP A 37 4.19 0.34 -7.14
CA ASP A 37 3.69 1.38 -8.05
C ASP A 37 3.13 2.59 -7.29
N LEU A 38 2.27 2.38 -6.30
CA LEU A 38 1.59 3.47 -5.59
C LEU A 38 2.40 4.05 -4.42
N TYR A 39 2.83 3.20 -3.49
CA TYR A 39 3.46 3.65 -2.25
C TYR A 39 4.85 4.22 -2.49
N ASN A 40 5.69 3.53 -3.27
CA ASN A 40 7.03 4.02 -3.60
C ASN A 40 6.98 5.30 -4.45
N HIS A 41 6.05 5.42 -5.40
CA HIS A 41 5.91 6.63 -6.21
C HIS A 41 5.44 7.83 -5.39
N ARG A 42 4.41 7.70 -4.54
CA ARG A 42 3.97 8.80 -3.65
C ARG A 42 5.06 9.24 -2.68
N ARG A 43 5.93 8.32 -2.26
CA ARG A 43 7.00 8.60 -1.29
C ARG A 43 8.24 9.20 -1.94
N LEU A 44 8.56 8.84 -3.18
CA LEU A 44 9.56 9.52 -4.02
C LEU A 44 9.20 11.00 -4.21
N HIS A 45 7.92 11.29 -4.47
CA HIS A 45 7.44 12.66 -4.60
C HIS A 45 7.35 13.41 -3.26
N SER A 46 7.07 12.72 -2.16
CA SER A 46 6.98 13.34 -0.82
C SER A 46 8.35 13.58 -0.16
N SER A 47 9.44 13.03 -0.70
CA SER A 47 10.80 13.20 -0.17
C SER A 47 11.67 14.19 -0.95
N LEU A 48 11.09 14.90 -1.93
CA LEU A 48 11.72 15.97 -2.72
C LEU A 48 11.32 17.39 -2.24
N GLY A 49 10.80 17.51 -1.03
CA GLY A 49 10.53 18.79 -0.34
C GLY A 49 11.38 18.93 0.91
#